data_AF-A0A535KH24-F1
#
_entry.id   AF-A0A535KH24-F1
#
_cell.length_a   1.000
_cell.length_b   1.000
_cell.length_c   1.000
_cell.angle_alpha   90.00
_cell.angle_beta   90.00
_cell.angle_gamma   90.00
#
_symmetry.space_group_name_H-M   'P 1'
#
loop_
_entity.id
_entity.type
_entity.pdbx_description
1 polymer ?
#
loop_
_entity_poly.entity_id
_entity_poly.type
_entity_poly.pdbx_seq_one_letter_code
_entity_poly.pdbx_strand_id
1 'polypeptide(L)'
;DDGLLAKLVENKVVNEVDAMRIDQAMRTDQLTDTEYSYFRLRGGITQALGGPQPPTIHVNQVTVYPGDRILLCTDGIHDNLVDEEIEEILKTGARTSAARLLIENSIRRSHQERDTTVRAKPDDMSAIVMTCRF
;
A
#
# COMPACT_ATOMS: atom_id res chain seq x y z
N ASP A 1 -6.12 1.60 6.48
CA ASP A 1 -6.59 2.91 5.99
C ASP A 1 -8.11 2.95 6.13
N ASP A 2 -8.79 3.96 5.57
CA ASP A 2 -10.26 3.96 5.45
C ASP A 2 -10.72 3.55 4.03
N GLY A 3 -9.93 2.69 3.37
CA GLY A 3 -10.22 2.20 2.04
C GLY A 3 -11.39 1.20 2.00
N LEU A 4 -11.73 0.73 0.80
CA LEU A 4 -12.83 -0.21 0.61
C LEU A 4 -12.69 -1.48 1.46
N LEU A 5 -11.49 -2.09 1.49
CA LEU A 5 -11.26 -3.33 2.22
C LEU A 5 -11.50 -3.16 3.72
N ALA A 6 -11.06 -2.05 4.31
CA ALA A 6 -11.34 -1.71 5.70
C ALA A 6 -12.86 -1.60 5.97
N LYS A 7 -13.62 -1.00 5.04
CA LYS A 7 -15.09 -0.93 5.13
C LYS A 7 -15.78 -2.29 4.98
N LEU A 8 -15.24 -3.19 4.16
CA LEU A 8 -15.77 -4.55 4.04
C LEU A 8 -15.53 -5.36 5.32
N VAL A 9 -14.39 -5.15 5.99
CA VAL A 9 -14.09 -5.74 7.30
C VAL A 9 -15.02 -5.19 8.38
N GLU A 10 -15.18 -3.87 8.46
CA GLU A 10 -16.10 -3.21 9.41
C GLU A 10 -17.53 -3.75 9.29
N ASN A 11 -17.99 -3.97 8.05
CA ASN A 11 -19.32 -4.52 7.75
C ASN A 11 -19.40 -6.05 7.79
N LYS A 12 -18.33 -6.75 8.19
CA LYS A 12 -18.24 -8.22 8.29
C LYS A 12 -18.52 -8.95 6.97
N VAL A 13 -18.28 -8.28 5.84
CA VAL A 13 -18.39 -8.89 4.50
C VAL A 13 -17.16 -9.74 4.20
N VAL A 14 -15.99 -9.29 4.66
CA VAL A 14 -14.69 -9.98 4.54
C VAL A 14 -14.03 -9.96 5.92
N ASN A 15 -13.27 -10.98 6.29
CA ASN A 15 -12.48 -10.96 7.53
C ASN A 15 -11.10 -10.30 7.31
N GLU A 16 -10.38 -9.99 8.38
CA GLU A 16 -9.07 -9.30 8.29
C GLU A 16 -8.03 -10.10 7.49
N VAL A 17 -8.01 -11.43 7.63
CA VAL A 17 -7.05 -12.30 6.95
C VAL A 17 -7.29 -12.30 5.44
N ASP A 18 -8.57 -12.40 5.03
CA ASP A 18 -8.94 -12.34 3.62
C ASP A 18 -8.72 -10.94 3.04
N ALA A 19 -9.03 -9.87 3.78
CA ALA A 19 -8.76 -8.50 3.33
C ALA A 19 -7.26 -8.29 3.07
N MET A 20 -6.39 -8.76 3.96
CA MET A 20 -4.95 -8.72 3.79
C MET A 20 -4.50 -9.54 2.57
N ARG A 21 -4.99 -10.79 2.43
CA ARG A 21 -4.67 -11.63 1.27
C ARG A 21 -5.10 -10.98 -0.05
N ILE A 22 -6.28 -10.37 -0.08
CA ILE A 22 -6.80 -9.68 -1.26
C ILE A 22 -5.89 -8.51 -1.62
N ASP A 23 -5.59 -7.63 -0.66
CA ASP A 23 -4.73 -6.47 -0.88
C ASP A 23 -3.33 -6.86 -1.40
N GLN A 24 -2.77 -7.94 -0.87
CA GLN A 24 -1.42 -8.40 -1.18
C GLN A 24 -1.36 -9.34 -2.41
N ALA A 25 -2.48 -9.54 -3.13
CA ALA A 25 -2.50 -10.37 -4.31
C ALA A 25 -1.68 -9.79 -5.47
N MET A 26 -0.92 -10.66 -6.13
CA MET A 26 -0.05 -10.36 -7.26
C MET A 26 -0.63 -10.81 -8.59
N ARG A 27 -1.45 -11.86 -8.57
CA ARG A 27 -2.03 -12.49 -9.77
C ARG A 27 -3.53 -12.70 -9.62
N THR A 28 -4.24 -12.69 -10.74
CA THR A 28 -5.70 -12.87 -10.79
C THR A 28 -6.14 -14.22 -10.24
N ASP A 29 -5.35 -15.29 -10.42
CA ASP A 29 -5.67 -16.64 -9.96
C ASP A 29 -5.58 -16.83 -8.43
N GLN A 30 -5.12 -15.81 -7.70
CA GLN A 30 -5.13 -15.78 -6.23
C GLN A 30 -6.45 -15.23 -5.67
N LEU A 31 -7.34 -14.76 -6.54
CA LEU A 31 -8.56 -14.06 -6.20
C LEU A 31 -9.76 -14.73 -6.87
N THR A 32 -10.89 -14.79 -6.15
CA THR A 32 -12.19 -15.05 -6.79
C THR A 32 -12.63 -13.83 -7.60
N ASP A 33 -13.64 -13.97 -8.48
CA ASP A 33 -14.19 -12.83 -9.25
C ASP A 33 -14.67 -11.69 -8.35
N THR A 34 -15.28 -12.04 -7.20
CA THR A 34 -15.72 -11.08 -6.19
C THR A 34 -14.54 -10.39 -5.53
N GLU A 35 -13.52 -11.13 -5.13
CA GLU A 35 -12.31 -10.59 -4.50
C GLU A 35 -11.51 -9.72 -5.47
N TYR A 36 -11.43 -10.11 -6.74
CA TYR A 36 -10.81 -9.32 -7.78
C TYR A 36 -11.54 -7.99 -7.97
N SER A 37 -12.88 -7.98 -7.85
CA SER A 37 -13.66 -6.75 -7.87
C SER A 37 -13.34 -5.85 -6.68
N TYR A 38 -13.18 -6.40 -5.48
CA TYR A 38 -12.75 -5.64 -4.29
C TYR A 38 -11.33 -5.08 -4.46
N PHE A 39 -10.39 -5.91 -4.91
CA PHE A 39 -9.03 -5.50 -5.19
C PHE A 39 -8.97 -4.34 -6.17
N ARG A 40 -9.75 -4.40 -7.26
CA ARG A 40 -9.82 -3.34 -8.28
C ARG A 40 -10.35 -2.00 -7.76
N LEU A 41 -11.12 -2.01 -6.68
CA LEU A 41 -11.75 -0.83 -6.09
C LEU A 41 -11.09 -0.38 -4.78
N ARG A 42 -10.01 -1.05 -4.35
CA ARG A 42 -9.38 -0.80 -3.04
C ARG A 42 -8.82 0.60 -2.85
N GLY A 43 -8.34 1.24 -3.94
CA GLY A 43 -7.84 2.63 -3.93
C GLY A 43 -8.92 3.71 -3.85
N GLY A 44 -10.20 3.34 -3.66
CA GLY A 44 -11.27 4.30 -3.46
C GLY A 44 -11.15 5.04 -2.12
N ILE A 45 -10.99 6.36 -2.17
CA ILE A 45 -10.95 7.21 -0.96
C ILE A 45 -12.35 7.43 -0.39
N THR A 46 -12.50 7.33 0.92
CA THR A 46 -13.77 7.60 1.63
C THR A 46 -13.78 8.97 2.29
N GLN A 47 -12.61 9.57 2.52
CA GLN A 47 -12.45 10.88 3.13
C GLN A 47 -11.17 11.58 2.66
N ALA A 48 -11.20 12.92 2.61
CA ALA A 48 -10.06 13.75 2.25
C ALA A 48 -10.19 15.15 2.86
N LEU A 49 -9.06 15.81 3.13
CA LEU A 49 -9.04 17.23 3.48
C LEU A 49 -9.60 18.07 2.32
N GLY A 50 -10.48 19.02 2.62
CA GLY A 50 -11.17 19.82 1.61
C GLY A 50 -12.35 19.10 0.93
N GLY A 51 -12.69 17.89 1.36
CA GLY A 51 -13.88 17.18 0.91
C GLY A 51 -15.20 17.83 1.36
N PRO A 52 -16.36 17.34 0.86
CA PRO A 52 -17.68 17.90 1.18
C PRO A 52 -18.06 17.72 2.65
N GLN A 53 -17.46 16.74 3.33
CA GLN A 53 -17.59 16.50 4.76
C GLN A 53 -16.21 16.56 5.41
N PRO A 54 -16.07 17.12 6.61
CA PRO A 54 -14.82 17.06 7.36
C PRO A 54 -14.38 15.60 7.59
N PRO A 55 -13.10 15.25 7.34
CA PRO A 55 -12.60 13.91 7.60
C PRO A 55 -12.48 13.66 9.12
N THR A 56 -12.60 12.39 9.49
CA THR A 56 -12.16 11.90 10.80
C THR A 56 -10.64 11.81 10.81
N ILE A 57 -9.99 12.57 11.70
CA ILE A 57 -8.53 12.58 11.81
C ILE A 57 -8.07 11.43 12.70
N HIS A 58 -7.32 10.50 12.13
CA HIS A 58 -6.69 9.40 12.86
C HIS A 58 -5.35 9.85 13.45
N VAL A 59 -5.23 9.77 14.78
CA VAL A 59 -4.00 10.11 15.50
C VAL A 59 -3.51 8.87 16.22
N ASN A 60 -2.25 8.50 16.01
CA ASN A 60 -1.63 7.37 16.69
C ASN A 60 -0.18 7.71 17.11
N GLN A 61 0.34 6.97 18.07
CA GLN A 61 1.70 7.11 18.57
C GLN A 61 2.38 5.75 18.59
N VAL A 62 3.63 5.71 18.13
CA VAL A 62 4.48 4.52 18.14
C VAL A 62 5.84 4.89 18.70
N THR A 63 6.41 4.01 19.53
CA THR A 63 7.78 4.20 20.03
C THR A 63 8.76 3.81 18.93
N VAL A 64 9.78 4.63 18.70
CA VAL A 64 10.79 4.42 17.65
C VAL A 64 12.14 4.21 18.32
N TYR A 65 12.81 3.12 17.95
CA TYR A 65 14.13 2.74 18.47
C TYR A 65 15.23 2.98 17.44
N PRO A 66 16.48 3.17 17.88
CA PRO A 66 17.61 3.25 16.96
C PRO A 66 17.68 2.02 16.02
N GLY A 67 17.82 2.28 14.73
CA GLY A 67 17.77 1.26 13.68
C GLY A 67 16.42 1.16 12.97
N ASP A 68 15.33 1.62 13.60
CA ASP A 68 14.01 1.61 12.98
C ASP A 68 13.95 2.51 11.75
N ARG A 69 13.14 2.07 10.78
CA ARG A 69 12.83 2.83 9.57
C ARG A 69 11.35 3.11 9.50
N ILE A 70 11.01 4.36 9.17
CA ILE A 70 9.63 4.80 8.98
C ILE A 70 9.47 5.13 7.49
N LEU A 71 8.47 4.53 6.87
CA LEU A 71 8.05 4.84 5.50
C LEU A 71 6.73 5.62 5.55
N LEU A 72 6.71 6.76 4.86
CA LEU A 72 5.48 7.42 4.44
C LEU A 72 5.41 7.31 2.92
N CYS A 73 4.32 6.80 2.37
CA CYS A 73 4.16 6.65 0.93
C CYS A 73 2.72 6.88 0.47
N THR A 74 2.57 7.17 -0.82
CA THR A 74 1.25 7.19 -1.49
C THR A 74 0.85 5.81 -1.97
N ASP A 75 -0.42 5.66 -2.34
CA ASP A 75 -0.97 4.46 -2.97
C ASP A 75 -0.23 4.08 -4.26
N GLY A 76 0.30 5.05 -5.00
CA GLY A 76 1.20 4.77 -6.13
C GLY A 76 2.37 3.83 -5.80
N ILE A 77 2.82 3.75 -4.55
CA ILE A 77 3.83 2.77 -4.10
C ILE A 77 3.18 1.44 -3.73
N HIS A 78 2.30 1.42 -2.72
CA HIS A 78 1.79 0.18 -2.12
C HIS A 78 0.66 -0.48 -2.91
N ASP A 79 0.07 0.17 -3.92
CA ASP A 79 -0.80 -0.49 -4.90
C ASP A 79 -0.01 -1.22 -5.98
N ASN A 80 1.24 -0.81 -6.20
CA ASN A 80 2.16 -1.49 -7.12
C ASN A 80 2.94 -2.58 -6.38
N LEU A 81 3.56 -2.30 -5.23
CA LEU A 81 4.40 -3.26 -4.49
C LEU A 81 3.64 -3.92 -3.34
N VAL A 82 3.90 -5.21 -3.09
CA VAL A 82 3.43 -5.89 -1.88
C VAL A 82 4.31 -5.54 -0.68
N ASP A 83 3.79 -5.72 0.52
CA ASP A 83 4.44 -5.37 1.79
C ASP A 83 5.80 -6.06 1.92
N GLU A 84 5.90 -7.32 1.49
CA GLU A 84 7.14 -8.10 1.51
C GLU A 84 8.23 -7.48 0.63
N GLU A 85 7.88 -6.91 -0.53
CA GLU A 85 8.81 -6.21 -1.42
C GLU A 85 9.26 -4.88 -0.82
N ILE A 86 8.33 -4.14 -0.22
CA ILE A 86 8.61 -2.88 0.48
C ILE A 86 9.56 -3.13 1.65
N GLU A 87 9.28 -4.16 2.46
CA GLU A 87 10.08 -4.55 3.61
C GLU A 87 11.51 -4.92 3.19
N GLU A 88 11.66 -5.73 2.15
CA GLU A 88 12.98 -6.15 1.65
C GLU A 88 13.80 -4.96 1.15
N ILE A 89 13.17 -4.02 0.42
CA ILE A 89 13.82 -2.78 -0.03
C ILE A 89 14.25 -1.92 1.17
N LEU A 90 13.41 -1.82 2.20
CA LEU A 90 13.72 -1.05 3.40
C LEU A 90 14.84 -1.71 4.23
N LYS A 91 14.89 -3.04 4.30
CA LYS A 91 15.92 -3.78 5.04
C LYS A 91 17.29 -3.71 4.36
N THR A 92 17.34 -3.97 3.06
CA THR A 92 18.60 -4.09 2.31
C THR A 92 19.10 -2.78 1.72
N GLY A 93 18.19 -1.86 1.40
CA GLY A 93 18.52 -0.58 0.79
C GLY A 93 19.33 0.32 1.72
N ALA A 94 20.35 0.97 1.17
CA ALA A 94 21.04 2.04 1.90
C ALA A 94 20.07 3.20 2.18
N ARG A 95 20.26 3.87 3.32
CA ARG A 95 19.38 4.95 3.79
C ARG A 95 19.18 6.07 2.77
N THR A 96 20.22 6.38 2.00
CA THR A 96 20.20 7.42 0.95
C THR A 96 19.48 6.99 -0.32
N SER A 97 19.23 5.69 -0.49
CA SER A 97 18.68 5.12 -1.73
C SER A 97 17.33 4.42 -1.55
N ALA A 98 16.92 4.06 -0.33
CA ALA A 98 15.74 3.25 -0.10
C ALA A 98 14.45 3.87 -0.71
N ALA A 99 14.23 5.17 -0.52
CA ALA A 99 13.09 5.86 -1.13
C ALA A 99 13.11 5.81 -2.67
N ARG A 100 14.29 6.02 -3.26
CA ARG A 100 14.49 5.92 -4.72
C ARG A 100 14.22 4.50 -5.21
N LEU A 101 14.70 3.47 -4.50
CA LEU A 101 14.47 2.08 -4.84
C LEU A 101 12.98 1.72 -4.78
N LEU A 102 12.23 2.22 -3.81
CA LEU A 102 10.77 2.03 -3.76
C LEU A 102 10.12 2.60 -5.03
N ILE A 103 10.41 3.85 -5.37
CA ILE A 103 9.86 4.50 -6.58
C ILE A 103 10.25 3.73 -7.85
N GLU A 104 11.52 3.34 -8.01
CA GLU A 104 11.97 2.64 -9.22
C GLU A 104 11.32 1.27 -9.39
N ASN A 105 11.09 0.53 -8.29
CA ASN A 105 10.39 -0.74 -8.34
C ASN A 105 8.89 -0.56 -8.62
N SER A 106 8.24 0.45 -8.03
CA SER A 106 6.84 0.79 -8.30
C SER A 106 6.62 1.21 -9.75
N ILE A 107 7.50 2.05 -10.33
CA ILE A 107 7.44 2.44 -11.76
C ILE A 107 7.62 1.22 -12.65
N ARG A 108 8.55 0.33 -12.32
CA ARG A 108 8.75 -0.89 -13.12
C ARG A 108 7.49 -1.75 -13.13
N ARG A 109 6.84 -1.90 -11.97
CA ARG A 109 5.59 -2.66 -11.81
C ARG A 109 4.42 -2.01 -12.56
N SER A 110 4.29 -0.69 -12.52
CA SER A 110 3.18 0.02 -13.17
C SER A 110 3.17 -0.10 -14.69
N HIS A 111 4.34 -0.37 -15.29
CA HIS A 111 4.49 -0.61 -16.73
C HIS A 111 4.38 -2.09 -17.15
N GLN A 112 4.13 -3.02 -16.22
CA GLN A 112 3.91 -4.42 -16.56
C GLN A 112 2.51 -4.65 -17.14
N GLU A 113 2.39 -5.69 -17.98
CA GLU A 113 1.09 -6.12 -18.48
C GLU A 113 0.22 -6.65 -17.34
N ARG A 114 -1.07 -6.34 -17.38
CA ARG A 114 -2.03 -6.75 -16.33
C ARG A 114 -2.20 -8.26 -16.21
N ASP A 115 -1.93 -8.99 -17.29
CA ASP A 115 -1.92 -10.46 -17.29
C ASP A 115 -0.71 -11.03 -16.54
N THR A 116 0.38 -10.25 -16.41
CA THR A 116 1.53 -10.62 -15.59
C THR A 116 1.27 -10.32 -14.12
N THR A 117 0.63 -9.19 -13.83
CA THR A 117 0.30 -8.79 -12.46
C THR A 117 -0.94 -7.91 -12.40
N VAL A 118 -1.79 -8.17 -11.42
CA VAL A 118 -2.98 -7.35 -11.18
C VAL A 118 -2.63 -5.99 -10.57
N ARG A 119 -1.41 -5.81 -10.06
CA ARG A 119 -0.94 -4.61 -9.35
C ARG A 119 -0.43 -3.48 -10.25
N ALA A 120 -0.31 -3.71 -11.56
CA ALA A 120 0.12 -2.68 -12.50
C ALA A 120 -0.90 -1.51 -12.53
N LYS A 121 -0.56 -0.41 -11.84
CA LYS A 121 -1.38 0.79 -11.71
C LYS A 121 -0.54 2.03 -12.03
N PRO A 122 -0.83 2.75 -13.14
CA PRO A 122 -0.25 4.06 -13.39
C PRO A 122 -0.73 5.05 -12.32
N ASP A 123 0.20 5.73 -11.65
CA ASP A 123 -0.09 6.68 -10.57
C ASP A 123 1.10 7.59 -10.26
N ASP A 124 0.87 8.62 -9.46
CA ASP A 124 1.92 9.44 -8.86
C ASP A 124 2.56 8.70 -7.66
N MET A 125 3.90 8.65 -7.65
CA MET A 125 4.66 7.84 -6.70
C MET A 125 5.50 8.72 -5.79
N SER A 126 5.11 8.81 -4.52
CA SER A 126 5.85 9.56 -3.50
C SER A 126 6.22 8.66 -2.33
N ALA A 127 7.46 8.80 -1.85
CA ALA A 127 7.96 8.07 -0.69
C ALA A 127 8.92 8.94 0.13
N ILE A 128 8.78 8.89 1.45
CA ILE A 128 9.72 9.45 2.43
C ILE A 128 10.17 8.30 3.33
N VAL A 129 11.48 8.10 3.41
CA VAL A 129 12.08 7.10 4.31
C VAL A 129 12.92 7.81 5.36
N MET A 130 12.55 7.63 6.62
CA MET A 130 13.29 8.11 7.78
C MET A 130 13.99 6.95 8.47
N THR A 131 15.18 7.18 9.02
CA THR A 131 15.89 6.17 9.83
C THR A 131 16.26 6.77 11.17
N CYS A 132 15.81 6.15 12.25
CA CYS A 132 16.20 6.53 13.60
C CYS A 132 17.66 6.11 13.84
N ARG A 133 18.51 7.06 14.23
CA ARG A 133 19.92 6.79 14.52
C ARG A 133 20.14 6.75 16.03
N PHE A 134 21.20 6.03 16.40
CA PHE A 134 21.89 6.23 17.68
C PHE A 134 22.54 7.62 17.70
#